data_AF-A0A956VBZ3-F1
#
_entry.id   AF-A0A956VBZ3-F1
#
_cell.length_a   1.000
_cell.length_b   1.000
_cell.length_c   1.000
_cell.angle_alpha   90.00
_cell.angle_beta   90.00
_cell.angle_gamma   90.00
#
_symmetry.space_group_name_H-M   'P 1'
#
loop_
_entity.id
_entity.type
_entity.pdbx_description
1 polymer ?
#
loop_
_entity_poly.entity_id
_entity_poly.type
_entity_poly.pdbx_seq_one_letter_code
_entity_poly.pdbx_strand_id
1 'polypeptide(L)'
;MDNGYQWLFICQFDKPYCVTAQFDDQGRPVQWYVDIVAKWHQSASGFPYFDDLYLDIVCTPAGSLDIQDADELAEARQTGIISERHYNFAWAEACGLCDQIRAKRFEPILQSQNCLELFKQDSDNQGTTHKA
;
A
#
# COMPACT_ATOMS: atom_id res chain seq x y z
N MET A 1 -14.55 10.27 15.70
CA MET A 1 -15.54 9.20 15.52
C MET A 1 -14.80 8.08 14.82
N ASP A 2 -14.87 6.87 15.36
CA ASP A 2 -14.38 5.70 14.63
C ASP A 2 -15.42 5.42 13.55
N ASN A 3 -15.03 5.60 12.28
CA ASN A 3 -15.95 5.48 11.16
C ASN A 3 -16.18 4.01 10.76
N GLY A 4 -15.62 3.05 11.51
CA GLY A 4 -15.76 1.62 11.28
C GLY A 4 -14.89 1.09 10.13
N TYR A 5 -14.05 1.95 9.53
CA TYR A 5 -13.13 1.55 8.47
C TYR A 5 -12.04 0.62 9.00
N GLN A 6 -11.71 -0.36 8.17
CA GLN A 6 -10.63 -1.31 8.41
C GLN A 6 -9.51 -1.05 7.42
N TRP A 7 -8.26 -1.19 7.88
CA TRP A 7 -7.07 -0.96 7.08
C TRP A 7 -6.22 -2.22 7.04
N LEU A 8 -5.81 -2.61 5.84
CA LEU A 8 -4.90 -3.72 5.62
C LEU A 8 -3.66 -3.21 4.91
N PHE A 9 -2.49 -3.44 5.51
CA PHE A 9 -1.19 -3.17 4.90
C PHE A 9 -0.66 -4.44 4.25
N ILE A 10 -0.41 -4.38 2.94
CA ILE A 10 0.11 -5.49 2.15
C ILE A 10 1.53 -5.14 1.74
N CYS A 11 2.50 -5.69 2.47
CA CYS A 11 3.92 -5.46 2.26
C CYS A 11 4.56 -6.68 1.59
N GLN A 12 5.04 -6.51 0.36
CA GLN A 12 5.86 -7.50 -0.33
C GLN A 12 7.30 -7.00 -0.34
N PHE A 13 8.13 -7.48 0.59
CA PHE A 13 9.45 -6.87 0.89
C PHE A 13 10.47 -6.89 -0.27
N ASP A 14 10.22 -7.66 -1.33
CA ASP A 14 11.01 -7.68 -2.57
C ASP A 14 10.47 -6.71 -3.64
N LYS A 15 9.37 -6.01 -3.36
CA LYS A 15 8.72 -5.07 -4.28
C LYS A 15 8.94 -3.61 -3.88
N PRO A 16 9.04 -2.70 -4.86
CA PRO A 16 9.25 -1.28 -4.62
C PRO A 16 7.94 -0.52 -4.34
N TYR A 17 6.99 -1.17 -3.69
CA TYR A 17 5.74 -0.53 -3.28
C TYR A 17 5.19 -1.14 -2.00
N CYS A 18 4.39 -0.36 -1.27
CA CYS A 18 3.50 -0.82 -0.21
C CYS A 18 2.05 -0.61 -0.68
N VAL A 19 1.12 -1.47 -0.27
CA VAL A 19 -0.31 -1.26 -0.57
C VAL A 19 -1.09 -1.12 0.72
N THR A 20 -1.80 -0.01 0.84
CA THR A 20 -2.75 0.23 1.94
C THR A 20 -4.17 0.09 1.39
N ALA A 21 -4.87 -0.96 1.78
CA ALA A 21 -6.23 -1.24 1.37
C ALA A 21 -7.22 -0.76 2.44
N GLN A 22 -8.15 0.10 2.05
CA GLN A 22 -9.24 0.56 2.92
C GLN A 22 -10.51 -0.25 2.66
N PHE A 23 -11.14 -0.69 3.74
CA PHE A 23 -12.43 -1.39 3.71
C PHE A 23 -13.44 -0.70 4.61
N ASP A 24 -14.70 -0.69 4.19
CA ASP A 24 -15.80 -0.24 5.04
C ASP A 24 -16.07 -1.19 6.21
N ASP A 25 -17.06 -0.84 7.03
CA ASP A 25 -17.50 -1.61 8.19
C ASP A 25 -18.03 -3.01 7.86
N GLN A 26 -18.39 -3.25 6.59
CA GLN A 26 -18.82 -4.55 6.06
C GLN A 26 -17.65 -5.34 5.44
N GLY A 27 -16.43 -4.81 5.45
CA GLY A 27 -15.27 -5.43 4.84
C GLY A 27 -15.26 -5.35 3.31
N ARG A 28 -16.03 -4.43 2.72
CA ARG A 28 -16.01 -4.18 1.26
C ARG A 28 -14.91 -3.17 0.95
N PRO A 29 -14.13 -3.37 -0.12
CA PRO A 29 -13.07 -2.43 -0.48
C PRO A 29 -13.67 -1.07 -0.85
N VAL A 30 -13.02 -0.01 -0.37
CA VAL A 30 -13.39 1.39 -0.64
C VAL A 30 -12.39 1.99 -1.63
N GLN A 31 -11.10 1.83 -1.35
CA GLN A 31 -9.99 2.32 -2.16
C GLN A 31 -8.69 1.64 -1.77
N TRP A 32 -7.69 1.75 -2.65
CA TRP A 32 -6.33 1.32 -2.41
C TRP A 32 -5.37 2.48 -2.67
N TYR A 33 -4.41 2.61 -1.78
CA TYR A 33 -3.22 3.43 -1.93
C TYR A 33 -2.04 2.51 -2.23
N VAL A 34 -1.21 2.90 -3.18
CA VAL A 34 0.03 2.19 -3.52
C VAL A 34 1.17 3.19 -3.40
N ASP A 35 1.85 3.16 -2.26
CA ASP A 35 3.01 3.99 -1.96
C ASP A 35 4.23 3.45 -2.71
N ILE A 36 4.93 4.29 -3.47
CA ILE A 36 6.17 3.90 -4.13
C ILE A 36 7.33 4.04 -3.15
N VAL A 37 8.12 2.98 -2.98
CA VAL A 37 9.17 2.94 -1.96
C VAL A 37 10.53 2.60 -2.59
N ALA A 38 11.59 3.24 -2.11
CA ALA A 38 12.94 2.98 -2.59
C ALA A 38 13.53 1.70 -2.02
N LYS A 39 13.29 1.45 -0.72
CA LYS A 39 13.93 0.35 0.00
C LYS A 39 13.18 -0.02 1.27
N TRP A 40 13.08 -1.32 1.52
CA TRP A 40 12.64 -1.88 2.79
C TRP A 40 13.78 -2.03 3.79
N HIS A 41 13.45 -1.81 5.05
CA HIS A 41 14.33 -1.95 6.20
C HIS A 41 13.60 -2.70 7.32
N GLN A 42 14.36 -3.10 8.33
CA GLN A 42 13.83 -3.73 9.54
C GLN A 42 14.40 -3.02 10.76
N SER A 43 13.54 -2.66 11.70
CA SER A 43 13.96 -2.06 12.97
C SER A 43 14.61 -3.09 13.89
N ALA A 44 15.29 -2.64 14.94
CA ALA A 44 15.87 -3.52 15.95
C ALA A 44 14.82 -4.40 16.67
N SER A 45 13.57 -3.95 16.73
CA SER A 45 12.44 -4.71 17.28
C SER A 45 11.75 -5.61 16.26
N GLY A 46 12.26 -5.67 15.02
CA GLY A 46 11.78 -6.57 13.97
C GLY A 46 10.67 -5.99 13.09
N PHE A 47 10.22 -4.76 13.34
CA PHE A 47 9.16 -4.14 12.54
C PHE A 47 9.70 -3.60 11.21
N PRO A 48 9.03 -3.87 10.09
CA PRO A 48 9.43 -3.33 8.80
C PRO A 48 9.14 -1.83 8.73
N TYR A 49 10.00 -1.11 8.02
CA TYR A 49 9.77 0.26 7.57
C TYR A 49 10.43 0.45 6.20
N PHE A 50 10.18 1.56 5.52
CA PHE A 50 10.71 1.78 4.19
C PHE A 50 11.08 3.25 3.97
N ASP A 51 11.94 3.47 2.98
CA ASP A 51 12.25 4.80 2.45
C ASP A 51 11.17 5.16 1.42
N ASP A 52 10.25 6.04 1.81
CA ASP A 52 9.15 6.53 0.99
C ASP A 52 9.65 7.46 -0.14
N LEU A 53 9.04 7.35 -1.33
CA LEU A 53 9.36 8.21 -2.48
C LEU A 53 8.24 9.20 -2.82
N TYR A 54 7.36 9.51 -1.88
CA TYR A 54 6.26 10.49 -1.92
C TYR A 54 5.17 10.22 -2.95
N LEU A 55 5.47 9.52 -4.04
CA LEU A 55 4.54 9.32 -5.14
C LEU A 55 3.59 8.16 -4.82
N ASP A 56 2.30 8.46 -4.83
CA ASP A 56 1.26 7.48 -4.54
C ASP A 56 0.36 7.23 -5.74
N ILE A 57 -0.18 6.02 -5.82
CA ILE A 57 -1.29 5.69 -6.72
C ILE A 57 -2.53 5.45 -5.89
N VAL A 58 -3.60 6.16 -6.19
CA VAL A 58 -4.91 5.95 -5.58
C VAL A 58 -5.86 5.34 -6.60
N CYS A 59 -6.52 4.26 -6.23
CA CYS A 59 -7.54 3.65 -7.08
C CYS A 59 -8.73 3.11 -6.30
N THR A 60 -9.87 2.98 -6.98
CA THR A 60 -11.12 2.54 -6.36
C THR A 60 -11.72 1.33 -7.10
N PRO A 61 -12.62 0.56 -6.46
CA PRO A 61 -13.31 -0.55 -7.12
C PRO A 61 -14.13 -0.10 -8.34
N ALA A 62 -14.55 1.17 -8.37
CA ALA A 62 -15.27 1.77 -9.50
C ALA A 62 -14.36 2.01 -10.72
N GLY A 63 -13.04 1.83 -10.58
CA GLY A 63 -12.06 1.95 -11.66
C GLY A 63 -11.42 3.33 -11.79
N SER A 64 -11.62 4.24 -10.82
CA SER A 64 -10.79 5.45 -10.77
C SER A 64 -9.34 5.07 -10.48
N LEU A 65 -8.42 5.82 -11.07
CA LEU A 65 -6.99 5.63 -10.93
C LEU A 65 -6.31 6.99 -11.09
N ASP A 66 -5.62 7.43 -10.05
CA ASP A 66 -5.00 8.75 -9.94
C ASP A 66 -3.60 8.62 -9.35
N ILE A 67 -2.70 9.54 -9.72
CA ILE A 67 -1.37 9.66 -9.13
C ILE A 67 -1.39 10.89 -8.24
N GLN A 68 -1.01 10.73 -6.97
CA GLN A 68 -1.00 11.80 -5.97
C GLN A 68 0.42 12.12 -5.52
N ASP A 69 0.59 13.31 -4.95
CA ASP A 69 1.81 13.79 -4.29
C ASP A 69 3.05 13.87 -5.21
N ALA A 70 2.78 14.05 -6.51
CA ALA A 70 3.78 14.32 -7.54
C ALA A 70 4.53 15.64 -7.31
N ASP A 71 3.89 16.63 -6.69
CA ASP A 71 4.49 17.89 -6.27
C ASP A 71 5.44 17.71 -5.09
N GLU A 72 5.08 16.88 -4.10
CA GLU A 72 5.97 16.52 -2.99
C GLU A 72 7.22 15.78 -3.48
N LEU A 73 7.05 14.80 -4.38
CA LEU A 73 8.18 14.13 -5.04
C LEU A 73 9.10 15.13 -5.77
N ALA A 74 8.52 16.12 -6.47
CA ALA A 74 9.29 17.13 -7.19
C ALA A 74 10.03 18.07 -6.24
N GLU A 75 9.41 18.50 -5.15
CA GLU A 75 10.04 19.30 -4.10
C GLU A 75 11.18 18.54 -3.42
N ALA A 76 10.98 17.26 -3.08
CA ALA A 76 12.00 16.42 -2.48
C ALA A 76 13.24 16.28 -3.39
N ARG A 77 13.03 16.19 -4.71
CA ARG A 77 14.14 16.21 -5.68
C ARG A 77 14.80 17.58 -5.73
N GLN A 78 14.02 18.67 -5.82
CA GLN A 78 14.54 20.03 -5.95
C GLN A 78 15.39 20.44 -4.74
N THR A 79 14.99 20.00 -3.54
CA THR A 79 15.68 20.26 -2.27
C THR A 79 16.82 19.27 -2.00
N GLY A 80 16.97 18.23 -2.83
CA GLY A 80 18.05 17.24 -2.73
C GLY A 80 17.82 16.17 -1.66
N ILE A 81 16.61 16.05 -1.11
CA ILE A 81 16.22 14.96 -0.19
C ILE A 81 16.29 13.61 -0.92
N ILE A 82 15.84 13.57 -2.17
CA ILE A 82 15.98 12.40 -3.04
C ILE A 82 16.87 12.69 -4.24
N SER A 83 17.49 11.64 -4.77
CA SER A 83 18.31 11.75 -5.98
C SER A 83 17.45 11.81 -7.25
N GLU A 84 18.04 12.35 -8.32
CA GLU A 84 17.48 12.26 -9.68
C GLU A 84 17.06 10.83 -10.07
N ARG A 85 17.86 9.85 -9.65
CA ARG A 85 17.60 8.44 -9.91
C ARG A 85 16.35 7.96 -9.18
N HIS A 86 16.15 8.34 -7.92
CA HIS A 86 14.95 7.99 -7.16
C HIS A 86 13.71 8.64 -7.76
N TYR A 87 13.79 9.91 -8.16
CA TYR A 87 12.69 10.60 -8.83
C TYR A 87 12.24 9.88 -10.12
N ASN A 88 13.20 9.56 -11.00
CA ASN A 88 12.90 8.87 -12.25
C ASN A 88 12.42 7.43 -12.01
N PHE A 89 12.95 6.76 -10.99
CA PHE A 89 12.50 5.44 -10.57
C PHE A 89 11.04 5.46 -10.11
N ALA A 90 10.66 6.41 -9.25
CA ALA A 90 9.31 6.51 -8.72
C ALA A 90 8.27 6.64 -9.84
N TRP A 91 8.52 7.52 -10.80
CA TRP A 91 7.65 7.68 -11.98
C TRP A 91 7.58 6.44 -12.87
N ALA A 92 8.72 5.78 -13.11
CA ALA A 92 8.74 4.59 -13.94
C ALA A 92 7.93 3.44 -13.30
N GLU A 93 8.11 3.24 -11.99
CA GLU A 93 7.37 2.23 -11.24
C GLU A 93 5.88 2.56 -11.18
N ALA A 94 5.52 3.82 -10.85
CA ALA A 94 4.14 4.24 -10.80
C ALA A 94 3.40 4.06 -12.14
N CYS A 95 4.05 4.39 -13.25
CA CYS A 95 3.51 4.15 -14.59
C CYS A 95 3.28 2.64 -14.85
N GLY A 96 4.27 1.81 -14.52
CA GLY A 96 4.18 0.36 -14.71
C GLY A 96 3.09 -0.29 -13.85
N LEU A 97 2.89 0.20 -12.63
CA LEU A 97 1.82 -0.25 -11.74
C LEU A 97 0.45 0.22 -12.23
N CYS A 98 0.31 1.47 -12.68
CA CYS A 98 -0.91 1.97 -13.30
C CYS A 98 -1.36 1.08 -14.47
N ASP A 99 -0.44 0.64 -15.32
CA ASP A 99 -0.74 -0.25 -16.44
C ASP A 99 -1.19 -1.65 -15.97
N GLN A 100 -0.59 -2.17 -14.91
CA GLN A 100 -1.03 -3.43 -14.29
C GLN A 100 -2.43 -3.31 -13.67
N ILE A 101 -2.71 -2.20 -12.99
CA ILE A 101 -4.01 -1.93 -12.36
C ILE A 101 -5.09 -1.80 -13.44
N ARG A 102 -4.85 -1.01 -14.49
CA ARG A 102 -5.77 -0.87 -15.65
C ARG A 102 -6.04 -2.22 -16.32
N ALA A 103 -5.01 -3.04 -16.45
CA ALA A 103 -5.12 -4.38 -17.03
C ALA A 103 -5.73 -5.42 -16.06
N LYS A 104 -6.07 -5.04 -14.82
CA LYS A 104 -6.56 -5.93 -13.76
C LYS A 104 -5.63 -7.11 -13.49
N ARG A 105 -4.32 -6.84 -13.43
CA ARG A 105 -3.25 -7.83 -13.18
C ARG A 105 -2.42 -7.54 -11.93
N PHE A 106 -2.81 -6.52 -11.15
CA PHE A 106 -2.08 -6.14 -9.94
C PHE A 106 -2.58 -6.94 -8.73
N GLU A 107 -1.87 -8.03 -8.41
CA GLU A 107 -2.27 -9.02 -7.39
C GLU A 107 -2.62 -8.44 -6.01
N PRO A 108 -1.88 -7.47 -5.44
CA PRO A 108 -2.23 -6.93 -4.11
C PRO A 108 -3.68 -6.42 -4.02
N ILE A 109 -4.18 -5.78 -5.08
CA ILE A 109 -5.59 -5.34 -5.16
C ILE A 109 -6.53 -6.53 -5.33
N LEU A 110 -6.16 -7.50 -6.18
CA LEU A 110 -7.00 -8.67 -6.46
C LEU A 110 -7.18 -9.57 -5.23
N GLN A 111 -6.16 -9.65 -4.36
CA GLN A 111 -6.16 -10.51 -3.18
C GLN A 111 -6.56 -9.79 -1.89
N SER A 112 -6.68 -8.46 -1.87
CA SER A 112 -6.80 -7.70 -0.62
C SER A 112 -8.00 -8.14 0.22
N GLN A 113 -9.14 -8.46 -0.41
CA GLN A 113 -10.32 -8.91 0.31
C GLN A 113 -10.12 -10.31 0.92
N ASN A 114 -9.53 -11.25 0.17
CA ASN A 114 -9.20 -12.58 0.69
C ASN A 114 -8.22 -12.48 1.87
N CYS A 115 -7.22 -11.59 1.79
CA CYS A 115 -6.28 -11.35 2.87
C CYS A 115 -6.98 -10.82 4.13
N LEU A 116 -7.93 -9.88 3.99
CA LEU A 116 -8.71 -9.38 5.12
C LEU A 116 -9.52 -10.49 5.79
N GLU A 117 -10.16 -11.37 5.00
CA GLU A 117 -10.95 -12.49 5.52
C GLU A 117 -10.09 -13.50 6.29
N LEU A 118 -8.92 -13.86 5.76
CA LEU A 118 -7.97 -14.74 6.46
C LEU A 118 -7.49 -14.14 7.79
N PHE A 119 -7.17 -12.84 7.80
CA PHE A 119 -6.73 -12.16 9.02
C PHE A 119 -7.81 -12.15 10.11
N LYS A 120 -9.09 -11.98 9.74
CA LYS A 120 -10.23 -12.06 10.67
C LYS A 120 -10.37 -13.47 11.26
N GLN A 121 -10.25 -14.51 10.43
CA GLN A 121 -10.32 -15.91 10.89
C GLN A 121 -9.19 -16.27 11.87
N ASP A 122 -7.97 -15.81 11.62
CA ASP A 122 -6.84 -16.04 12.52
C ASP A 122 -7.04 -15.33 13.88
N SER A 123 -7.59 -14.11 13.85
CA SER A 123 -7.90 -13.36 15.07
C SER A 123 -8.98 -14.04 15.91
N ASP A 124 -10.03 -14.56 15.26
CA ASP A 124 -11.11 -15.30 15.93
C ASP A 124 -10.59 -16.62 16.55
N ASN A 125 -9.72 -17.34 15.83
CA ASN A 125 -9.12 -18.59 16.31
C ASN A 125 -8.17 -18.38 17.50
N GLN A 126 -7.44 -17.26 17.56
CA GLN A 126 -6.60 -16.92 18.71
C GLN A 126 -7.41 -16.47 19.94
N GLY A 127 -8.64 -15.98 19.75
CA GLY A 127 -9.56 -15.61 20.83
C GLY A 127 -10.10 -16.79 21.67
N THR A 128 -9.98 -18.02 21.17
CA THR A 128 -10.48 -19.24 21.86
C THR A 128 -9.47 -19.91 22.82
N THR A 129 -8.22 -19.45 22.89
CA THR A 129 -7.14 -20.18 23.61
C THR A 129 -6.72 -19.59 24.96
N HIS A 130 -7.45 -18.62 25.52
CA HIS A 130 -7.20 -18.11 26.88
C HIS A 130 -8.44 -18.18 27.78
N LYS A 131 -8.88 -19.40 28.07
CA LYS A 131 -9.50 -19.74 29.36
C LYS A 131 -8.95 -21.09 29.82
N ALA A 132 -7.93 -21.03 30.67
CA ALA A 132 -7.57 -22.06 31.63
C ALA A 132 -7.20 -21.36 32.94
#